data_AF-A0A928J813-F1
#
_entry.id   AF-A0A928J813-F1
#
_cell.length_a   1.000
_cell.length_b   1.000
_cell.length_c   1.000
_cell.angle_alpha   90.00
_cell.angle_beta   90.00
_cell.angle_gamma   90.00
#
_symmetry.space_group_name_H-M   'P 1'
#
loop_
_entity.id
_entity.type
_entity.pdbx_description
1 polymer ?
#
loop_
_entity_poly.entity_id
_entity_poly.type
_entity_poly.pdbx_seq_one_letter_code
_entity_poly.pdbx_strand_id
1 'polypeptide(L)'
;MISFILDGILIAICAFVLFFSVKRGFVRTILSIVSSVAAILISVVFTPTVSEFIYNKFLLNSITSGISGTVSSLAGSDDGSGVIKLFEDMPEAFDNILTRYNVSNSSAASMLEGAKNGTENVSSISEKIASPVASTISNALAFIICFVVAMIILKIIIAVIDNFFKLPLLNSANKTAGVILGVVLVFVVLSVYSSVAVQLVDALGSVSPELFGKNAIDGTIIVKFFSEHNIFGIIKDAISKNTVL
;
A
#
# COMPACT_ATOMS: atom_id res chain seq x y z
N MET A 1 -28.58 -0.43 -2.31
CA MET A 1 -28.41 -1.22 -1.07
C MET A 1 -26.96 -1.18 -0.56
N ILE A 2 -25.97 -1.42 -1.43
CA ILE A 2 -24.53 -1.29 -1.11
C ILE A 2 -24.17 0.08 -0.50
N SER A 3 -24.68 1.18 -1.05
CA SER A 3 -24.36 2.55 -0.60
C SER A 3 -24.76 2.82 0.86
N PHE A 4 -25.91 2.30 1.31
CA PHE A 4 -26.36 2.43 2.70
C PHE A 4 -25.52 1.60 3.68
N ILE A 5 -25.03 0.44 3.24
CA ILE A 5 -24.14 -0.41 4.05
C ILE A 5 -22.77 0.28 4.21
N LEU A 6 -22.25 0.87 3.14
CA LEU A 6 -21.00 1.63 3.15
C LEU A 6 -21.09 2.85 4.08
N ASP A 7 -22.13 3.67 3.95
CA ASP A 7 -22.36 4.82 4.82
C ASP A 7 -22.55 4.38 6.29
N GLY A 8 -23.23 3.25 6.54
CA GLY A 8 -23.38 2.67 7.87
C GLY A 8 -22.06 2.23 8.52
N ILE A 9 -21.20 1.53 7.77
CA ILE A 9 -19.86 1.15 8.23
C ILE A 9 -19.02 2.40 8.51
N LEU A 10 -19.13 3.42 7.66
CA LEU A 10 -18.39 4.67 7.81
C LEU A 10 -18.81 5.42 9.09
N ILE A 11 -20.11 5.50 9.36
CA ILE A 11 -20.64 6.09 10.60
C ILE A 11 -20.13 5.30 11.82
N ALA A 12 -20.08 3.98 11.74
CA ALA A 12 -19.54 3.14 12.83
C ALA A 12 -18.05 3.44 13.08
N ILE A 13 -17.24 3.61 12.04
CA ILE A 13 -15.82 4.00 12.15
C ILE A 13 -15.71 5.40 12.78
N CYS A 14 -16.53 6.36 12.34
CA CYS A 14 -16.54 7.72 12.89
C CYS A 14 -16.91 7.74 14.38
N ALA A 15 -17.96 6.99 14.75
CA ALA A 15 -18.39 6.83 16.13
C ALA A 15 -17.29 6.17 16.98
N PHE A 16 -16.59 5.17 16.44
CA PHE A 16 -15.46 4.53 17.10
C PHE A 16 -14.31 5.52 17.34
N VAL A 17 -13.93 6.30 16.32
CA VAL A 17 -12.89 7.34 16.43
C VAL A 17 -13.25 8.39 17.47
N LEU A 18 -14.49 8.90 17.46
CA LEU A 18 -14.97 9.86 18.45
C LEU A 18 -14.94 9.26 19.86
N PHE A 19 -15.48 8.05 20.02
CA PHE A 19 -15.52 7.37 21.30
C PHE A 19 -14.11 7.18 21.90
N PHE A 20 -13.16 6.76 21.08
CA PHE A 20 -11.76 6.62 21.50
C PHE A 20 -11.13 7.98 21.85
N SER A 21 -11.43 9.03 21.09
CA SER A 21 -10.91 10.38 21.33
C SER A 21 -11.45 10.97 22.64
N VAL A 22 -12.73 10.77 22.95
CA VAL A 22 -13.36 11.23 24.21
C VAL A 22 -12.86 10.43 25.41
N LYS A 23 -12.72 9.10 25.30
CA LYS A 23 -12.24 8.27 26.42
C LYS A 23 -10.75 8.44 26.72
N ARG A 24 -9.92 8.69 25.71
CA ARG A 24 -8.45 8.80 25.87
C ARG A 24 -7.98 10.22 26.15
N GLY A 25 -8.74 11.24 25.75
CA GLY A 25 -8.40 12.65 25.90
C GLY A 25 -7.37 13.16 24.88
N PHE A 26 -7.22 14.48 24.77
CA PHE A 26 -6.41 15.17 23.76
C PHE A 26 -4.96 14.71 23.71
N VAL A 27 -4.26 14.76 24.84
CA VAL A 27 -2.81 14.47 24.92
C VAL A 27 -2.51 13.07 24.40
N ARG A 28 -3.30 12.08 24.80
CA ARG A 28 -3.09 10.68 24.39
C ARG A 28 -3.39 10.46 22.91
N THR A 29 -4.37 11.17 22.36
CA THR A 29 -4.66 11.10 20.92
C THR A 29 -3.54 11.74 20.10
N ILE A 30 -3.01 12.90 20.51
CA ILE A 30 -1.84 13.52 19.85
C ILE A 30 -0.61 12.62 19.93
N LEU A 31 -0.29 12.09 21.11
CA LEU A 31 0.84 11.17 21.27
C LEU A 31 0.71 9.95 20.36
N SER A 32 -0.51 9.43 20.19
CA SER A 32 -0.78 8.34 19.25
C SER A 32 -0.54 8.75 17.80
N ILE A 33 -0.99 9.93 17.38
CA ILE A 33 -0.79 10.43 16.02
C ILE A 33 0.71 10.65 15.75
N VAL A 34 1.40 11.35 16.66
CA VAL A 34 2.85 11.60 16.57
C VAL A 34 3.61 10.29 16.50
N SER A 35 3.22 9.30 17.30
CA SER A 35 3.85 7.97 17.28
C SER A 35 3.57 7.20 16.00
N SER A 36 2.37 7.33 15.43
CA SER A 36 2.07 6.74 14.13
C SER A 36 2.92 7.37 13.03
N VAL A 37 3.06 8.69 13.01
CA VAL A 37 3.92 9.39 12.04
C VAL A 37 5.39 9.00 12.25
N ALA A 38 5.88 9.00 13.49
CA ALA A 38 7.23 8.57 13.80
C ALA A 38 7.48 7.10 13.41
N ALA A 39 6.51 6.21 13.65
CA ALA A 39 6.60 4.81 13.24
C ALA A 39 6.70 4.66 11.71
N ILE A 40 5.98 5.48 10.94
CA ILE A 40 6.09 5.50 9.49
C ILE A 40 7.50 5.93 9.08
N LEU A 41 8.01 7.03 9.65
CA LEU A 41 9.35 7.53 9.32
C LEU A 41 10.44 6.51 9.66
N ILE A 42 10.36 5.92 10.85
CA ILE A 42 11.26 4.83 11.26
C ILE A 42 11.12 3.66 10.29
N SER A 43 9.90 3.23 9.97
CA SER A 43 9.68 2.11 9.05
C SER A 43 10.31 2.34 7.68
N VAL A 44 10.15 3.53 7.09
CA VAL A 44 10.75 3.88 5.80
C VAL A 44 12.28 3.77 5.86
N VAL A 45 12.91 4.20 6.96
CA VAL A 45 14.36 4.12 7.14
C VAL A 45 14.87 2.68 7.25
N PHE A 46 14.14 1.81 7.94
CA PHE A 46 14.54 0.42 8.18
C PHE A 46 14.08 -0.57 7.10
N THR A 47 13.11 -0.18 6.26
CA THR A 47 12.56 -1.03 5.19
C THR A 47 13.62 -1.55 4.24
N PRO A 48 14.58 -0.75 3.71
CA PRO A 48 15.60 -1.27 2.80
C PRO A 48 16.38 -2.44 3.40
N THR A 49 16.86 -2.30 4.63
CA THR A 49 17.63 -3.34 5.34
C THR A 49 16.82 -4.61 5.57
N VAL A 50 15.57 -4.49 6.02
CA VAL A 50 14.73 -5.65 6.29
C VAL A 50 14.24 -6.30 4.99
N SER A 51 13.96 -5.51 3.97
CA SER A 51 13.50 -5.97 2.66
C SER A 51 14.56 -6.82 1.96
N GLU A 52 15.83 -6.44 2.05
CA GLU A 52 16.94 -7.22 1.48
C GLU A 52 17.05 -8.60 2.12
N PHE A 53 16.87 -8.67 3.45
CA PHE A 53 16.87 -9.95 4.17
C PHE A 53 15.70 -10.85 3.73
N ILE A 54 14.48 -10.30 3.63
CA ILE A 54 13.30 -11.04 3.19
C ILE A 54 13.46 -11.49 1.74
N TYR A 55 13.97 -10.61 0.88
CA TYR A 55 14.20 -10.85 -0.53
C TYR A 55 15.16 -12.02 -0.74
N ASN A 56 16.37 -11.93 -0.19
CA ASN A 56 17.42 -12.91 -0.43
C ASN A 56 17.15 -14.27 0.24
N LYS A 57 16.59 -14.29 1.46
CA LYS A 57 16.39 -15.56 2.19
C LYS A 57 15.08 -16.28 1.89
N PHE A 58 13.99 -15.55 1.61
CA PHE A 58 12.66 -16.17 1.57
C PHE A 58 11.99 -16.07 0.20
N LEU A 59 12.01 -14.90 -0.44
CA LEU A 59 11.15 -14.65 -1.60
C LEU A 59 11.81 -14.93 -2.94
N LEU A 60 13.07 -14.52 -3.14
CA LEU A 60 13.72 -14.67 -4.44
C LEU A 60 13.76 -16.15 -4.86
N ASN A 61 14.36 -17.01 -4.04
CA ASN A 61 14.48 -18.44 -4.36
C ASN A 61 13.12 -19.14 -4.53
N SER A 62 12.13 -18.82 -3.69
CA SER A 62 10.80 -19.45 -3.76
C SER A 62 10.06 -19.07 -5.05
N ILE A 63 10.10 -17.78 -5.43
CA ILE A 63 9.43 -17.29 -6.63
C ILE A 63 10.19 -17.76 -7.87
N THR A 64 11.52 -17.65 -7.89
CA THR A 64 12.36 -18.14 -8.99
C THR A 64 12.13 -19.62 -9.25
N SER A 65 12.04 -20.45 -8.21
CA SER A 65 11.79 -21.89 -8.38
C SER A 65 10.41 -22.18 -8.98
N GLY A 66 9.37 -21.45 -8.54
CA GLY A 66 8.01 -21.61 -9.08
C GLY A 66 7.90 -21.17 -10.55
N ILE A 67 8.58 -20.07 -10.91
CA ILE A 67 8.65 -19.59 -12.29
C ILE A 67 9.46 -20.56 -13.14
N SER A 68 10.64 -21.00 -12.67
CA SER A 68 11.51 -21.93 -13.39
C SER A 68 10.79 -23.25 -13.69
N GLY A 69 10.04 -23.81 -12.74
CA GLY A 69 9.25 -25.02 -12.99
C GLY A 69 8.19 -24.84 -14.07
N THR A 70 7.54 -23.67 -14.10
CA THR A 70 6.54 -23.33 -15.13
C THR A 70 7.19 -23.14 -16.49
N VAL A 71 8.30 -22.38 -16.54
CA VAL A 71 9.03 -22.08 -17.78
C VAL A 71 9.66 -23.34 -18.35
N SER A 72 10.35 -24.18 -17.57
CA SER A 72 10.90 -25.45 -18.04
C SER A 72 9.82 -26.38 -18.60
N SER A 73 8.63 -26.43 -17.97
CA SER A 73 7.51 -27.24 -18.47
C SER A 73 6.97 -26.76 -19.83
N LEU A 74 6.98 -25.46 -20.07
CA LEU A 74 6.53 -24.86 -21.34
C LEU A 74 7.61 -24.88 -22.42
N ALA A 75 8.87 -24.66 -22.04
CA ALA A 75 10.02 -24.56 -22.93
C ALA A 75 10.53 -25.94 -23.40
N GLY A 76 10.25 -27.01 -22.63
CA GLY A 76 10.67 -28.38 -22.95
C GLY A 76 12.20 -28.59 -22.98
N SER A 77 12.98 -27.60 -22.56
CA SER A 77 14.45 -27.58 -22.57
C SER A 77 14.97 -26.57 -21.54
N ASP A 78 16.08 -26.89 -20.87
CA ASP A 78 16.66 -26.10 -19.77
C ASP A 78 17.71 -25.06 -20.22
N ASP A 79 18.14 -25.11 -21.49
CA ASP A 79 19.21 -24.27 -22.06
C ASP A 79 18.72 -22.91 -22.58
N GLY A 80 17.47 -22.53 -22.29
CA GLY A 80 16.87 -21.26 -22.72
C GLY A 80 16.40 -21.24 -24.18
N SER A 81 16.74 -22.24 -24.99
CA SER A 81 16.32 -22.30 -26.41
C SER A 81 14.81 -22.45 -26.58
N GLY A 82 14.15 -23.17 -25.67
CA GLY A 82 12.69 -23.26 -25.62
C GLY A 82 12.01 -21.93 -25.25
N VAL A 83 12.69 -21.05 -24.49
CA VAL A 83 12.17 -19.72 -24.17
C VAL A 83 12.17 -18.82 -25.42
N ILE A 84 13.19 -18.94 -26.27
CA ILE A 84 13.25 -18.24 -27.56
C ILE A 84 12.07 -18.67 -28.44
N LYS A 85 11.79 -19.98 -28.53
CA LYS A 85 10.65 -20.50 -29.29
C LYS A 85 9.30 -20.02 -28.76
N LEU A 86 9.11 -20.00 -27.43
CA LEU A 86 7.89 -19.46 -26.83
C LEU A 86 7.70 -17.96 -27.13
N PHE A 87 8.80 -17.20 -27.18
CA PHE A 87 8.78 -15.79 -27.54
C PHE A 87 8.44 -15.57 -29.01
N GLU A 88 8.97 -16.43 -29.90
CA GLU A 88 8.72 -16.37 -31.35
C GLU A 88 7.31 -16.86 -31.72
N ASP A 89 6.83 -17.94 -31.08
CA ASP A 89 5.53 -18.55 -31.36
C ASP A 89 4.36 -17.78 -30.71
N MET A 90 4.59 -17.15 -29.55
CA MET A 90 3.54 -16.49 -28.77
C MET A 90 4.01 -15.15 -28.15
N PRO A 91 4.35 -14.15 -28.98
CA PRO A 91 4.88 -12.87 -28.52
C PRO A 91 3.90 -12.12 -27.61
N GLU A 92 2.60 -12.12 -27.94
CA GLU A 92 1.58 -11.43 -27.12
C GLU A 92 1.39 -12.07 -25.75
N ALA A 93 1.42 -13.40 -25.64
CA ALA A 93 1.26 -14.08 -24.36
C ALA A 93 2.45 -13.77 -23.44
N PHE A 94 3.66 -13.73 -24.00
CA PHE A 94 4.88 -13.42 -23.25
C PHE A 94 4.92 -11.95 -22.83
N ASP A 95 4.54 -11.02 -23.71
CA ASP A 95 4.46 -9.59 -23.39
C ASP A 95 3.44 -9.30 -22.27
N ASN A 96 2.28 -9.97 -22.30
CA ASN A 96 1.28 -9.90 -21.24
C ASN A 96 1.79 -10.45 -19.90
N ILE A 97 2.55 -11.55 -19.92
CA ILE A 97 3.16 -12.15 -18.71
C ILE A 97 4.20 -11.19 -18.13
N LEU A 98 5.12 -10.69 -18.96
CA LEU A 98 6.17 -9.75 -18.54
C LEU A 98 5.56 -8.47 -17.96
N THR A 99 4.55 -7.91 -18.62
CA THR A 99 3.82 -6.73 -18.14
C THR A 99 3.14 -7.03 -16.80
N ARG A 100 2.49 -8.19 -16.65
CA ARG A 100 1.83 -8.60 -15.40
C ARG A 100 2.80 -8.75 -14.23
N TYR A 101 4.03 -9.17 -14.50
CA TYR A 101 5.09 -9.29 -13.49
C TYR A 101 5.97 -8.03 -13.37
N ASN A 102 5.57 -6.94 -14.03
CA ASN A 102 6.26 -5.65 -14.01
C ASN A 102 7.74 -5.75 -14.46
N VAL A 103 8.01 -6.66 -15.41
CA VAL A 103 9.30 -6.80 -16.08
C VAL A 103 9.36 -5.76 -17.19
N SER A 104 10.40 -4.94 -17.21
CA SER A 104 10.54 -3.90 -18.24
C SER A 104 10.90 -4.49 -19.60
N ASN A 105 10.53 -3.80 -20.67
CA ASN A 105 10.87 -4.18 -22.05
C ASN A 105 12.40 -4.27 -22.26
N SER A 106 13.19 -3.46 -21.53
CA SER A 106 14.65 -3.53 -21.54
C SER A 106 15.18 -4.84 -20.92
N SER A 107 14.57 -5.28 -19.80
CA SER A 107 14.92 -6.54 -19.14
C SER A 107 14.53 -7.72 -20.03
N ALA A 108 13.34 -7.68 -20.63
CA ALA A 108 12.87 -8.68 -21.58
C ALA A 108 13.80 -8.81 -22.80
N ALA A 109 14.25 -7.69 -23.37
CA ALA A 109 15.21 -7.68 -24.48
C ALA A 109 16.55 -8.33 -24.07
N SER A 110 17.07 -7.99 -22.88
CA SER A 110 18.32 -8.58 -22.37
C SER A 110 18.21 -10.09 -22.12
N MET A 111 17.05 -10.56 -21.67
CA MET A 111 16.76 -11.98 -21.47
C MET A 111 16.76 -12.74 -22.79
N LEU A 112 16.10 -12.18 -23.82
CA LEU A 112 16.03 -12.79 -25.14
C LEU A 112 17.40 -12.81 -25.83
N GLU A 113 18.17 -11.73 -25.72
CA GLU A 113 19.52 -11.65 -26.28
C GLU A 113 20.47 -12.61 -25.58
N GLY A 114 20.42 -12.69 -24.25
CA GLY A 114 21.21 -13.64 -23.47
C GLY A 114 20.84 -15.09 -23.73
N ALA A 115 19.55 -15.39 -23.97
CA ALA A 115 19.09 -16.72 -24.38
C ALA A 115 19.60 -17.06 -25.79
N LYS A 116 19.49 -16.14 -26.75
CA LYS A 116 20.00 -16.32 -28.13
C LYS A 116 21.49 -16.58 -28.18
N ASN A 117 22.25 -15.95 -27.29
CA ASN A 117 23.70 -16.10 -27.19
C ASN A 117 24.13 -17.30 -26.34
N GLY A 118 23.18 -18.08 -25.78
CA GLY A 118 23.46 -19.24 -24.92
C GLY A 118 24.08 -18.89 -23.56
N THR A 119 23.99 -17.62 -23.15
CA THR A 119 24.57 -17.08 -21.90
C THR A 119 23.60 -17.05 -20.73
N GLU A 120 22.30 -17.13 -20.99
CA GLU A 120 21.23 -17.16 -19.98
C GLU A 120 20.45 -18.47 -20.12
N ASN A 121 20.28 -19.20 -19.01
CA ASN A 121 19.48 -20.43 -18.96
C ASN A 121 18.10 -20.16 -18.35
N VAL A 122 17.24 -21.18 -18.29
CA VAL A 122 15.88 -21.04 -17.74
C VAL A 122 15.90 -20.48 -16.30
N SER A 123 16.89 -20.83 -15.49
CA SER A 123 17.02 -20.36 -14.11
C SER A 123 17.31 -18.85 -14.05
N SER A 124 18.28 -18.35 -14.82
CA SER A 124 18.64 -16.93 -14.85
C SER A 124 17.53 -16.05 -15.42
N ILE A 125 16.84 -16.54 -16.45
CA ILE A 125 15.64 -15.91 -17.01
C ILE A 125 14.53 -15.84 -15.94
N SER A 126 14.30 -16.94 -15.23
CA SER A 126 13.28 -17.01 -14.17
C SER A 126 13.59 -16.07 -13.02
N GLU A 127 14.85 -15.90 -12.64
CA GLU A 127 15.29 -14.96 -11.62
C GLU A 127 15.00 -13.50 -12.02
N LYS A 128 15.26 -13.13 -13.28
CA LYS A 128 14.96 -11.77 -13.78
C LYS A 128 13.47 -11.46 -13.82
N ILE A 129 12.62 -12.47 -14.06
CA ILE A 129 11.16 -12.32 -13.95
C ILE A 129 10.72 -12.27 -12.48
N ALA A 130 11.34 -13.08 -11.62
CA ALA A 130 11.01 -13.15 -10.20
C ALA A 130 11.41 -11.88 -9.43
N SER A 131 12.52 -11.25 -9.79
CA SER A 131 13.15 -10.17 -9.02
C SER A 131 12.23 -8.97 -8.74
N PRO A 132 11.52 -8.37 -9.71
CA PRO A 132 10.63 -7.23 -9.44
C PRO A 132 9.49 -7.59 -8.48
N VAL A 133 8.93 -8.79 -8.64
CA VAL A 133 7.84 -9.31 -7.80
C VAL A 133 8.33 -9.56 -6.39
N ALA A 134 9.45 -10.29 -6.26
CA ALA A 134 10.09 -10.58 -4.99
C ALA A 134 10.47 -9.29 -4.27
N SER A 135 11.01 -8.30 -4.97
CA SER A 135 11.37 -6.99 -4.41
C SER A 135 10.14 -6.24 -3.91
N THR A 136 9.06 -6.19 -4.69
CA THR A 136 7.81 -5.52 -4.31
C THR A 136 7.20 -6.15 -3.05
N ILE A 137 7.10 -7.47 -3.01
CA ILE A 137 6.54 -8.20 -1.86
C ILE A 137 7.45 -8.04 -0.64
N SER A 138 8.78 -8.14 -0.81
CA SER A 138 9.75 -7.93 0.27
C SER A 138 9.65 -6.54 0.86
N ASN A 139 9.57 -5.50 0.03
CA ASN A 139 9.41 -4.12 0.48
C ASN A 139 8.12 -3.92 1.27
N ALA A 140 7.00 -4.46 0.76
CA ALA A 140 5.72 -4.38 1.45
C ALA A 140 5.76 -5.09 2.82
N LEU A 141 6.26 -6.33 2.87
CA LEU A 141 6.38 -7.10 4.11
C LEU A 141 7.35 -6.43 5.10
N ALA A 142 8.50 -5.97 4.63
CA ALA A 142 9.48 -5.27 5.45
C ALA A 142 8.90 -4.00 6.05
N PHE A 143 8.20 -3.18 5.26
CA PHE A 143 7.53 -2.00 5.75
C PHE A 143 6.48 -2.32 6.81
N ILE A 144 5.65 -3.34 6.59
CA ILE A 144 4.63 -3.77 7.56
C ILE A 144 5.28 -4.23 8.87
N ILE A 145 6.30 -5.08 8.79
CA ILE A 145 7.03 -5.60 9.96
C ILE A 145 7.69 -4.45 10.71
N CYS A 146 8.43 -3.58 10.02
CA CYS A 146 9.12 -2.43 10.63
C CYS A 146 8.12 -1.47 11.27
N PHE A 147 7.02 -1.16 10.59
CA PHE A 147 5.97 -0.29 11.11
C PHE A 147 5.34 -0.88 12.39
N VAL A 148 4.99 -2.16 12.39
CA VAL A 148 4.39 -2.83 13.56
C VAL A 148 5.37 -2.83 14.73
N VAL A 149 6.63 -3.19 14.50
CA VAL A 149 7.67 -3.20 15.54
C VAL A 149 7.92 -1.80 16.09
N ALA A 150 8.11 -0.80 15.22
CA ALA A 150 8.30 0.59 15.63
C ALA A 150 7.10 1.13 16.42
N MET A 151 5.88 0.81 16.00
CA MET A 151 4.67 1.23 16.68
C MET A 151 4.52 0.56 18.05
N ILE A 152 4.89 -0.71 18.20
CA ILE A 152 4.93 -1.40 19.50
C ILE A 152 5.95 -0.73 20.42
N ILE A 153 7.17 -0.49 19.94
CA ILE A 153 8.23 0.16 20.71
C ILE A 153 7.80 1.56 21.18
N LEU A 154 7.26 2.39 20.28
CA LEU A 154 6.78 3.73 20.61
C LEU A 154 5.64 3.70 21.62
N LYS A 155 4.71 2.73 21.52
CA LYS A 155 3.65 2.55 22.53
C LYS A 155 4.20 2.17 23.90
N ILE A 156 5.22 1.31 23.96
CA ILE A 156 5.89 0.95 25.21
C ILE A 156 6.57 2.19 25.81
N ILE A 157 7.29 2.96 24.99
CA ILE A 157 7.95 4.20 25.42
C ILE A 157 6.92 5.18 26.00
N ILE A 158 5.80 5.42 25.29
CA ILE A 158 4.73 6.29 25.79
C ILE A 158 4.16 5.75 27.11
N ALA A 159 3.90 4.45 27.21
CA ALA A 159 3.36 3.87 28.44
C ALA A 159 4.32 4.04 29.63
N VAL A 160 5.62 3.92 29.41
CA VAL A 160 6.64 4.19 30.43
C VAL A 160 6.64 5.67 30.79
N ILE A 161 6.67 6.58 29.82
CA ILE A 161 6.62 8.03 30.05
C ILE A 161 5.36 8.41 30.84
N ASP A 162 4.19 7.92 30.45
CA ASP A 162 2.93 8.16 31.15
C ASP A 162 2.99 7.72 32.61
N ASN A 163 3.63 6.57 32.88
CA ASN A 163 3.78 6.01 34.23
C ASN A 163 4.73 6.86 35.10
N PHE A 164 5.81 7.38 34.52
CA PHE A 164 6.78 8.23 35.25
C PHE A 164 6.29 9.67 35.44
N PHE A 165 5.62 10.26 34.44
CA PHE A 165 5.25 11.68 34.42
C PHE A 165 3.82 11.96 34.92
N LYS A 166 3.02 10.94 35.25
CA LYS A 166 1.62 11.07 35.72
C LYS A 166 0.87 12.18 34.97
N LEU A 167 0.93 12.17 33.64
CA LEU A 167 0.32 13.22 32.83
C LEU A 167 -1.13 13.43 33.29
N PRO A 168 -1.60 14.68 33.50
CA PRO A 168 -2.95 14.97 33.97
C PRO A 168 -3.99 14.68 32.87
N LEU A 169 -4.14 13.40 32.54
CA LEU A 169 -4.92 12.86 31.43
C LEU A 169 -6.44 12.91 31.69
N LEU A 170 -6.87 13.28 32.91
CA LEU A 170 -8.27 13.25 33.33
C LEU A 170 -8.90 14.61 33.66
N ASN A 171 -8.23 15.74 33.43
CA ASN A 171 -8.89 17.03 33.63
C ASN A 171 -9.96 17.25 32.54
N SER A 172 -11.04 17.98 32.88
CA SER A 172 -12.15 18.23 31.95
C SER A 172 -11.70 18.94 30.66
N ALA A 173 -10.67 19.78 30.72
CA ALA A 173 -10.12 20.46 29.55
C ALA A 173 -9.48 19.49 28.54
N ASN A 174 -8.76 18.47 29.00
CA ASN A 174 -8.15 17.42 28.17
C ASN A 174 -9.22 16.57 27.48
N LYS A 175 -10.35 16.33 28.14
CA LYS A 175 -11.51 15.66 27.52
C LYS A 175 -12.15 16.54 26.45
N THR A 176 -12.40 17.81 26.74
CA THR A 176 -13.00 18.75 25.77
C THR A 176 -12.11 18.95 24.54
N ALA A 177 -10.81 19.18 24.74
CA ALA A 177 -9.86 19.25 23.63
C ALA A 177 -9.76 17.93 22.86
N GLY A 178 -9.94 16.79 23.55
CA GLY A 178 -9.99 15.46 22.92
C GLY A 178 -11.23 15.27 22.04
N VAL A 179 -12.38 15.83 22.43
CA VAL A 179 -13.59 15.86 21.60
C VAL A 179 -13.33 16.67 20.33
N ILE A 180 -12.79 17.88 20.45
CA ILE A 180 -12.49 18.76 19.31
C ILE A 180 -11.54 18.07 18.34
N LEU A 181 -10.45 17.50 18.85
CA LEU A 181 -9.47 16.79 18.03
C LEU A 181 -10.07 15.51 17.41
N GLY A 182 -10.96 14.81 18.12
CA GLY A 182 -11.71 13.68 17.57
C GLY A 182 -12.59 14.06 16.38
N VAL A 183 -13.26 15.23 16.43
CA VAL A 183 -14.05 15.75 15.31
C VAL A 183 -13.16 16.06 14.11
N VAL A 184 -12.01 16.71 14.34
CA VAL A 184 -11.01 16.95 13.27
C VAL A 184 -10.52 15.63 12.68
N LEU A 185 -10.26 14.61 13.51
CA LEU A 185 -9.79 13.31 13.04
C LEU A 185 -10.86 12.59 12.21
N VAL A 186 -12.13 12.64 12.62
CA VAL A 186 -13.25 12.11 11.83
C VAL A 186 -13.31 12.80 10.47
N PHE A 187 -13.20 14.12 10.42
CA PHE A 187 -13.19 14.87 9.17
C PHE A 187 -12.05 14.42 8.23
N VAL A 188 -10.84 14.23 8.77
CA VAL A 188 -9.69 13.71 8.01
C VAL A 188 -9.95 12.28 7.52
N VAL A 189 -10.44 11.39 8.37
CA VAL A 189 -10.75 9.99 8.01
C VAL A 189 -11.79 9.94 6.89
N LEU A 190 -12.85 10.75 6.97
CA LEU A 190 -13.87 10.84 5.93
C LEU A 190 -13.30 11.37 4.61
N SER A 191 -12.41 12.35 4.66
CA SER A 191 -11.74 12.91 3.48
C SER A 191 -10.82 11.88 2.79
N VAL A 192 -10.02 11.15 3.57
CA VAL A 192 -9.12 10.10 3.05
C VAL A 192 -9.95 8.96 2.47
N TYR A 193 -10.93 8.46 3.23
CA TYR A 193 -11.79 7.36 2.78
C TYR A 193 -12.48 7.70 1.46
N SER A 194 -13.06 8.90 1.36
CA SER A 194 -13.78 9.32 0.15
C SER A 194 -12.86 9.46 -1.05
N SER A 195 -11.63 9.97 -0.84
CA SER A 195 -10.62 10.06 -1.89
C SER A 195 -10.19 8.68 -2.41
N VAL A 196 -9.98 7.72 -1.50
CA VAL A 196 -9.63 6.34 -1.86
C VAL A 196 -10.81 5.64 -2.55
N ALA A 197 -12.04 5.85 -2.05
CA ALA A 197 -13.25 5.28 -2.64
C ALA A 197 -13.45 5.75 -4.09
N VAL A 198 -13.25 7.03 -4.39
CA VAL A 198 -13.31 7.57 -5.76
C VAL A 198 -12.26 6.88 -6.65
N GLN A 199 -11.00 6.83 -6.21
CA GLN A 199 -9.93 6.19 -6.97
C GLN A 199 -10.18 4.69 -7.22
N LEU A 200 -10.73 3.99 -6.23
CA LEU A 200 -11.09 2.59 -6.38
C LEU A 200 -12.25 2.40 -7.35
N VAL A 201 -13.27 3.25 -7.32
CA VAL A 201 -14.39 3.23 -8.27
C VAL A 201 -13.86 3.48 -9.69
N ASP A 202 -12.99 4.47 -9.88
CA ASP A 202 -12.38 4.75 -11.19
C ASP A 202 -11.53 3.57 -11.70
N ALA A 203 -10.72 2.97 -10.84
CA ALA A 203 -9.86 1.84 -11.20
C ALA A 203 -10.66 0.57 -11.52
N LEU A 204 -11.74 0.30 -10.79
CA LEU A 204 -12.54 -0.93 -10.90
C LEU A 204 -13.76 -0.77 -11.81
N GLY A 205 -14.12 0.44 -12.23
CA GLY A 205 -15.26 0.71 -13.09
C GLY A 205 -15.19 0.00 -14.43
N SER A 206 -13.99 -0.27 -14.94
CA SER A 206 -13.76 -1.05 -16.17
C SER A 206 -14.01 -2.56 -15.98
N VAL A 207 -13.92 -3.06 -14.74
CA VAL A 207 -14.07 -4.49 -14.41
C VAL A 207 -15.54 -4.83 -14.17
N SER A 208 -16.27 -3.98 -13.43
CA SER A 208 -17.70 -4.15 -13.19
C SER A 208 -18.40 -2.78 -13.12
N PRO A 209 -18.92 -2.29 -14.27
CA PRO A 209 -19.60 -1.00 -14.34
C PRO A 209 -20.87 -0.92 -13.49
N GLU A 210 -21.54 -2.05 -13.23
CA GLU A 210 -22.74 -2.10 -12.38
C GLU A 210 -22.41 -1.89 -10.90
N LEU A 211 -21.25 -2.35 -10.42
CA LEU A 211 -20.84 -2.25 -9.00
C LEU A 211 -19.97 -1.03 -8.71
N PHE A 212 -19.12 -0.64 -9.66
CA PHE A 212 -18.12 0.45 -9.53
C PHE A 212 -18.31 1.53 -10.59
N GLY A 213 -19.54 1.73 -11.09
CA GLY A 213 -19.87 2.86 -11.95
C GLY A 213 -20.12 4.15 -11.15
N LYS A 214 -20.35 5.27 -11.84
CA LYS A 214 -20.65 6.59 -11.23
C LYS A 214 -21.78 6.55 -10.19
N ASN A 215 -22.76 5.67 -10.41
CA ASN A 215 -23.88 5.44 -9.49
C ASN A 215 -23.44 4.94 -8.09
N ALA A 216 -22.28 4.30 -7.97
CA ALA A 216 -21.74 3.82 -6.70
C ALA A 216 -21.38 4.98 -5.76
N ILE A 217 -20.84 6.08 -6.30
CA ILE A 217 -20.52 7.30 -5.56
C ILE A 217 -21.76 8.17 -5.41
N ASP A 218 -22.55 8.35 -6.48
CA ASP A 218 -23.75 9.19 -6.43
C ASP A 218 -24.82 8.67 -5.47
N GLY A 219 -24.84 7.36 -5.20
CA GLY A 219 -25.72 6.75 -4.21
C GLY A 219 -25.29 6.92 -2.75
N THR A 220 -24.08 7.44 -2.48
CA THR A 220 -23.55 7.64 -1.12
C THR A 220 -23.55 9.12 -0.76
N ILE A 221 -24.08 9.47 0.40
CA ILE A 221 -24.18 10.87 0.81
C ILE A 221 -22.81 11.37 1.28
N ILE A 222 -22.11 10.57 2.07
CA ILE A 222 -20.88 11.00 2.74
C ILE A 222 -19.71 11.03 1.75
N VAL A 223 -19.54 9.98 0.94
CA VAL A 223 -18.45 9.91 -0.03
C VAL A 223 -18.59 11.00 -1.09
N LYS A 224 -19.81 11.28 -1.57
CA LYS A 224 -20.07 12.37 -2.51
C LYS A 224 -19.72 13.74 -1.93
N PHE A 225 -20.17 14.03 -0.71
CA PHE A 225 -19.90 15.32 -0.09
C PHE A 225 -18.39 15.59 0.06
N PHE A 226 -17.63 14.59 0.54
CA PHE A 226 -16.19 14.71 0.77
C PHE A 226 -15.35 14.59 -0.51
N SER A 227 -15.85 13.95 -1.58
CA SER A 227 -15.18 13.94 -2.88
C SER A 227 -15.30 15.30 -3.57
N GLU A 228 -16.46 15.94 -3.50
CA GLU A 228 -16.67 17.30 -4.03
C GLU A 228 -15.84 18.35 -3.28
N HIS A 229 -15.62 18.14 -1.97
CA HIS A 229 -14.84 19.04 -1.11
C HIS A 229 -13.48 18.44 -0.72
N ASN A 230 -12.78 17.84 -1.68
CA ASN A 230 -11.53 17.13 -1.42
C ASN A 230 -10.39 18.08 -0.96
N ILE A 231 -10.06 18.01 0.33
CA ILE A 231 -8.98 18.79 0.94
C ILE A 231 -7.61 18.55 0.31
N PHE A 232 -7.33 17.35 -0.19
CA PHE A 232 -6.03 17.03 -0.81
C PHE A 232 -5.89 17.71 -2.17
N GLY A 233 -6.98 17.86 -2.91
CA GLY A 233 -7.02 18.64 -4.15
C GLY A 233 -6.71 20.12 -3.88
N ILE A 234 -7.39 20.70 -2.88
CA ILE A 234 -7.18 22.09 -2.47
C ILE A 234 -5.73 22.33 -2.02
N ILE A 235 -5.15 21.43 -1.23
CA ILE A 235 -3.76 21.53 -0.78
C ILE A 235 -2.80 21.40 -1.98
N LYS A 236 -3.04 20.47 -2.90
CA LYS A 236 -2.23 20.30 -4.12
C LYS A 236 -2.27 21.55 -4.99
N ASP A 237 -3.44 22.16 -5.16
CA ASP A 237 -3.63 23.39 -5.93
C ASP A 237 -2.98 24.61 -5.25
N ALA A 238 -3.00 24.66 -3.91
CA ALA A 238 -2.32 25.70 -3.14
C ALA A 238 -0.80 25.57 -3.22
N ILE A 239 -0.27 24.35 -3.16
CA ILE A 239 1.17 24.09 -3.31
C ILE A 239 1.61 24.37 -4.74
N SER A 240 0.87 23.89 -5.76
CA SER A 240 1.23 24.08 -7.16
C SER A 240 1.25 25.56 -7.58
N LYS A 241 0.31 26.38 -7.07
CA LYS A 241 0.33 27.83 -7.27
C LYS A 241 1.54 28.54 -6.66
N ASN A 242 2.14 27.97 -5.62
CA ASN A 242 3.26 28.57 -4.90
C ASN A 242 4.64 28.11 -5.43
N THR A 243 4.68 27.11 -6.31
CA THR A 243 5.91 26.61 -6.95
C THR A 243 6.16 27.23 -8.34
N VAL A 244 5.28 28.13 -8.80
CA VAL A 244 5.42 28.87 -10.08
C VAL A 244 5.88 30.33 -9.86
N LEU A 245 6.47 30.62 -8.69
CA LEU A 245 7.15 31.89 -8.38
C LEU A 245 8.61 31.60 -8.02
#